data_AF-A0A7Y2L3J6-F1
#
_entry.id   AF-A0A7Y2L3J6-F1
#
_cell.length_a   1.000
_cell.length_b   1.000
_cell.length_c   1.000
_cell.angle_alpha   90.00
_cell.angle_beta   90.00
_cell.angle_gamma   90.00
#
_symmetry.space_group_name_H-M   'P 1'
#
loop_
_entity.id
_entity.type
_entity.pdbx_description
1 polymer ?
#
loop_
_entity_poly.entity_id
_entity_poly.type
_entity_poly.pdbx_seq_one_letter_code
_entity_poly.pdbx_strand_id
1 'polypeptide(L)' 'MSMNLVTVLYLVASICFIQALKGLSHPTTSRRGNFFGMLGMGLAVITTVGL' A
#
# COMPACT_ATOMS: atom_id res chain seq x y z
N MET A 1 10.54 9.29 -12.64
CA MET A 1 9.35 8.57 -13.19
C MET A 1 8.41 9.56 -13.91
N SER A 2 7.48 9.12 -14.79
CA SER A 2 6.47 10.06 -15.33
C SER A 2 5.39 10.37 -14.27
N MET A 3 4.87 11.61 -14.26
CA MET A 3 3.87 12.02 -13.24
C MET A 3 2.63 11.11 -13.22
N ASN A 4 2.16 10.67 -14.39
CA ASN A 4 1.01 9.76 -14.48
C ASN A 4 1.29 8.41 -13.82
N LEU A 5 2.50 7.85 -14.00
CA LEU A 5 2.88 6.60 -13.38
C LEU A 5 2.97 6.73 -11.85
N VAL A 6 3.54 7.83 -11.37
CA VAL A 6 3.58 8.15 -9.93
C VAL A 6 2.18 8.18 -9.32
N THR A 7 1.25 8.86 -9.99
CA THR A 7 -0.16 8.95 -9.53
C THR A 7 -0.80 7.57 -9.45
N VAL A 8 -0.61 6.72 -10.47
CA VAL A 8 -1.15 5.36 -10.47
C VAL A 8 -0.54 4.51 -9.35
N LEU A 9 0.78 4.59 -9.14
CA LEU A 9 1.46 3.84 -8.08
C LEU A 9 0.97 4.25 -6.68
N TYR A 10 0.79 5.55 -6.41
CA TYR A 10 0.22 6.01 -5.15
C TYR A 10 -1.26 5.63 -4.98
N LEU A 11 -2.04 5.56 -6.06
CA LEU A 11 -3.41 5.06 -6.03
C LEU A 11 -3.45 3.57 -5.64
N VAL A 12 -2.57 2.75 -6.21
CA VAL A 12 -2.45 1.33 -5.84
C VAL A 12 -1.98 1.15 -4.39
N ALA A 13 -1.00 1.95 -3.94
CA ALA A 13 -0.55 1.94 -2.55
C ALA A 13 -1.70 2.31 -1.58
N SER A 14 -2.52 3.30 -1.94
CA SER A 14 -3.68 3.71 -1.15
C SER A 14 -4.71 2.58 -1.00
N ILE A 15 -4.99 1.84 -2.07
CA ILE A 15 -5.88 0.66 -2.01
C ILE A 15 -5.30 -0.42 -1.08
N CYS A 16 -4.00 -0.67 -1.14
CA CYS A 16 -3.33 -1.61 -0.22
C CYS A 16 -3.46 -1.17 1.25
N PHE A 17 -3.30 0.12 1.54
CA PHE A 17 -3.47 0.63 2.90
C PHE A 17 -4.92 0.52 3.41
N ILE A 18 -5.92 0.76 2.56
CA ILE A 18 -7.33 0.55 2.93
C ILE A 18 -7.57 -0.93 3.30
N GLN A 19 -7.02 -1.86 2.52
CA GLN A 19 -7.11 -3.29 2.80
C GLN A 19 -6.35 -3.68 4.07
N ALA A 20 -5.21 -3.03 4.33
CA ALA A 20 -4.44 -3.23 5.55
C ALA A 20 -5.23 -2.82 6.79
N LEU A 21 -5.78 -1.61 6.81
CA LEU A 21 -6.61 -1.10 7.91
C LEU A 21 -7.82 -2.01 8.14
N LYS A 22 -8.54 -2.39 7.07
CA LYS A 22 -9.67 -3.32 7.17
C LYS A 22 -9.26 -4.67 7.78
N GLY A 23 -8.12 -5.21 7.38
CA GLY A 23 -7.61 -6.49 7.88
C GLY A 23 -7.15 -6.42 9.33
N LEU A 24 -6.52 -5.31 9.73
CA LEU A 24 -6.02 -5.08 11.09
C LEU A 24 -7.14 -4.88 12.12
N SER A 25 -8.32 -4.44 11.68
CA SER A 25 -9.50 -4.25 12.55
C SER A 25 -10.07 -5.54 13.15
N HIS A 26 -9.68 -6.72 12.66
CA HIS A 26 -10.07 -8.00 13.25
C HIS A 26 -8.86 -8.94 13.45
N PRO A 27 -8.73 -9.59 14.62
CA PRO A 27 -7.57 -10.42 14.94
C PRO A 27 -7.42 -11.63 14.00
N THR A 28 -8.52 -12.17 13.48
CA THR A 28 -8.51 -13.30 12.53
C THR A 28 -7.95 -12.93 11.16
N THR A 29 -8.11 -11.67 10.73
CA THR A 29 -7.60 -11.15 9.45
C THR A 29 -6.33 -10.31 9.58
N SER A 30 -5.89 -10.01 10.81
CA SER A 30 -4.78 -9.09 11.09
C SER A 30 -3.49 -9.46 10.37
N ARG A 31 -3.14 -10.75 10.30
CA ARG A 31 -1.97 -11.21 9.53
C ARG A 31 -2.03 -10.86 8.05
N ARG A 32 -3.21 -11.00 7.42
CA ARG A 32 -3.42 -10.62 6.01
C ARG A 32 -3.39 -9.09 5.85
N GLY A 33 -4.01 -8.36 6.78
CA GLY A 33 -3.97 -6.89 6.81
C GLY A 33 -2.54 -6.36 6.87
N ASN A 34 -1.71 -6.92 7.76
CA ASN A 34 -0.31 -6.54 7.87
C ASN A 34 0.48 -6.79 6.57
N PHE A 35 0.22 -7.90 5.87
CA PHE A 35 0.85 -8.18 4.58
C PHE A 35 0.49 -7.13 3.52
N PHE A 36 -0.78 -6.74 3.40
CA PHE A 36 -1.19 -5.64 2.54
C PHE A 36 -0.53 -4.31 2.93
N GLY A 37 -0.35 -4.05 4.22
CA GLY A 37 0.34 -2.86 4.72
C GLY A 37 1.82 -2.81 4.32
N MET A 38 2.53 -3.94 4.45
CA MET A 38 3.93 -4.05 4.01
C MET A 38 4.07 -3.86 2.50
N LEU A 39 3.16 -4.43 1.69
CA LEU A 39 3.16 -4.22 0.24
C LEU A 39 2.88 -2.77 -0.14
N GLY A 40 1.87 -2.14 0.49
CA GLY A 40 1.54 -0.73 0.27
C GLY A 40 2.70 0.21 0.62
N MET A 41 3.37 -0.05 1.76
CA MET A 41 4.54 0.72 2.17
C MET A 41 5.72 0.51 1.21
N GLY A 42 5.99 -0.72 0.78
CA GLY A 42 7.04 -1.01 -0.21
C GLY A 42 6.82 -0.27 -1.52
N LEU A 43 5.59 -0.29 -2.06
CA LEU A 43 5.22 0.47 -3.26
C LEU A 43 5.42 1.98 -3.08
N ALA A 44 4.98 2.53 -1.96
CA ALA A 44 5.13 3.96 -1.68
C ALA A 44 6.61 4.36 -1.63
N VAL A 45 7.45 3.62 -0.91
CA VAL A 45 8.90 3.91 -0.82
C VAL A 45 9.56 3.84 -2.19
N ILE A 46 9.32 2.78 -2.97
CA ILE A 46 9.91 2.63 -4.32
C ILE A 46 9.49 3.80 -5.21
N THR A 47 8.23 4.21 -5.14
CA THR A 47 7.70 5.34 -5.91
C THR A 47 8.34 6.65 -5.49
N THR A 48 8.51 6.90 -4.18
CA THR A 48 9.15 8.11 -3.66
C THR A 48 10.63 8.17 -4.01
N VAL A 49 11.36 7.06 -3.90
CA VAL A 49 12.80 7.00 -4.20
C VAL A 49 13.06 7.14 -5.70
N GLY A 50 12.15 6.65 -6.55
CA GLY A 50 12.23 6.77 -8.02
C GLY A 50 11.59 8.04 -8.60
N LEU A 51 11.06 8.93 -7.76
CA LEU A 51 10.46 10.20 -8.15
C LEU A 51 11.53 11.17 -8.66
#